data_AF-A0A154L0B6-F1
#
_entry.id   AF-A0A154L0B6-F1
#
_cell.length_a   1.000
_cell.length_b   1.000
_cell.length_c   1.000
_cell.angle_alpha   90.00
_cell.angle_beta   90.00
_cell.angle_gamma   90.00
#
_symmetry.space_group_name_H-M   'P 1'
#
loop_
_entity.id
_entity.type
_entity.pdbx_description
1 polymer ?
#
loop_
_entity_poly.entity_id
_entity_poly.type
_entity_poly.pdbx_seq_one_letter_code
_entity_poly.pdbx_strand_id
1 'polypeptide(L)'
;MTILTNTYSASSANAAYASSTQSSNGSHPTFSEEMYSDPEMRPYLEQYYEKAYAPMRERIAAMREDGYTPKTLQTEDGGVAQEISADQYEAMIPDFDKWLEGQKTIIPGLRDSVDIFRESAQRHVDYLEKHHPDSQSDVRAVFSNGDQILGYLYENGEMVTHDRGSHLRTYSDQADKLGLRGQARVDYIADAISRDYSSIDVSRYDDQNAPTRREFSERWYPDHDVDQGYQANLQEARSQLAAAEERYRQQQSNITEMHSYLLGLMEKEQQA
;
A
#
# COMPACT_ATOMS: atom_id res chain seq x y z
N MET A 1 -22.78 2.01 17.67
CA MET A 1 -21.66 1.04 17.68
C MET A 1 -21.64 0.44 16.29
N THR A 2 -20.76 0.94 15.43
CA THR A 2 -20.80 0.67 13.99
C THR A 2 -20.06 -0.63 13.74
N ILE A 3 -20.80 -1.73 13.59
CA ILE A 3 -20.24 -2.93 12.98
C ILE A 3 -20.12 -2.59 11.50
N LEU A 4 -18.94 -2.09 11.14
CA LEU A 4 -18.50 -1.99 9.76
C LEU A 4 -18.46 -3.42 9.24
N THR A 5 -19.57 -3.81 8.65
CA THR A 5 -19.63 -4.94 7.74
C THR A 5 -18.59 -4.64 6.66
N ASN A 6 -17.46 -5.34 6.74
CA ASN A 6 -16.37 -5.25 5.77
C ASN A 6 -16.90 -5.70 4.40
N THR A 7 -17.51 -4.79 3.67
CA THR A 7 -17.50 -4.82 2.23
C THR A 7 -16.05 -4.55 1.83
N TYR A 8 -15.27 -5.63 1.73
CA TYR A 8 -13.98 -5.62 1.07
C TYR A 8 -14.21 -5.22 -0.40
N SER A 9 -14.11 -3.93 -0.69
CA SER A 9 -13.89 -3.48 -2.06
C SER A 9 -12.50 -3.96 -2.46
N ALA A 10 -12.47 -5.07 -3.18
CA ALA A 10 -11.28 -5.57 -3.85
C ALA A 10 -10.92 -4.61 -5.00
N SER A 11 -10.11 -3.59 -4.71
CA SER A 11 -9.33 -2.90 -5.73
C SER A 11 -8.00 -3.64 -5.87
N SER A 12 -7.86 -4.32 -7.00
CA SER A 12 -6.67 -5.04 -7.45
C SER A 12 -5.43 -4.13 -7.52
N ALA A 13 -4.36 -4.56 -6.87
CA ALA A 13 -3.00 -4.16 -7.24
C ALA A 13 -2.09 -5.39 -7.12
N ASN A 14 -1.66 -5.88 -8.29
CA ASN A 14 -0.61 -6.89 -8.41
C ASN A 14 0.68 -6.38 -7.76
N ALA A 15 1.19 -7.11 -6.78
CA ALA A 15 2.61 -7.08 -6.43
C ALA A 15 3.02 -8.49 -6.00
N ALA A 16 3.61 -9.23 -6.95
CA ALA A 16 4.38 -10.42 -6.63
C ALA A 16 5.66 -9.98 -5.92
N TYR A 17 5.97 -10.56 -4.76
CA TYR A 17 7.26 -11.19 -4.43
C TYR A 17 7.19 -11.87 -3.06
N ALA A 18 7.68 -13.10 -3.01
CA ALA A 18 7.77 -13.93 -1.83
C ALA A 18 8.83 -13.42 -0.84
N SER A 19 8.51 -13.44 0.46
CA SER A 19 9.50 -13.51 1.53
C SER A 19 8.92 -14.28 2.70
N SER A 20 9.44 -15.48 2.89
CA SER A 20 9.18 -16.35 4.04
C SER A 20 10.01 -15.88 5.23
N THR A 21 9.35 -15.46 6.31
CA THR A 21 10.00 -15.42 7.64
C THR A 21 8.98 -15.82 8.70
N GLN A 22 9.12 -17.07 9.16
CA GLN A 22 8.59 -17.52 10.44
C GLN A 22 9.23 -16.69 11.56
N SER A 23 8.41 -16.07 12.39
CA SER A 23 8.82 -15.58 13.71
C SER A 23 7.88 -16.14 14.76
N SER A 24 8.38 -17.11 15.50
CA SER A 24 7.79 -17.66 16.72
C SER A 24 8.24 -16.83 17.92
N ASN A 25 7.31 -16.24 18.68
CA ASN A 25 7.24 -16.39 20.14
C ASN A 25 6.14 -15.50 20.75
N GLY A 26 5.21 -16.18 21.43
CA GLY A 26 4.09 -15.59 22.16
C GLY A 26 2.87 -16.47 21.94
N SER A 27 2.59 -17.40 22.87
CA SER A 27 1.38 -18.24 22.85
C SER A 27 0.14 -17.38 23.09
N HIS A 28 -0.27 -16.66 22.05
CA HIS A 28 -1.67 -16.38 21.81
C HIS A 28 -2.20 -17.57 20.98
N PRO A 29 -3.36 -18.15 21.33
CA PRO A 29 -4.05 -19.08 20.44
C PRO A 29 -4.17 -18.43 19.07
N THR A 30 -3.41 -18.92 18.10
CA THR A 30 -3.46 -18.42 16.73
C THR A 30 -4.78 -18.88 16.13
N PHE A 31 -5.62 -17.94 15.70
CA PHE A 31 -6.73 -18.20 14.78
C PHE A 31 -6.14 -18.69 13.45
N SER A 32 -5.78 -19.98 13.43
CA SER A 32 -5.22 -20.67 12.29
C SER A 32 -6.33 -21.32 11.47
N GLU A 33 -5.98 -21.71 10.25
CA GLU A 33 -6.79 -22.59 9.41
C GLU A 33 -7.26 -23.84 10.18
N GLU A 34 -6.46 -24.31 11.16
CA GLU A 34 -6.77 -25.48 11.99
C GLU A 34 -8.02 -25.26 12.84
N MET A 35 -8.18 -24.09 13.47
CA MET A 35 -9.34 -23.79 14.30
C MET A 35 -10.63 -23.68 13.47
N TYR A 36 -10.57 -23.13 12.26
CA TYR A 36 -11.73 -23.10 11.36
C TYR A 36 -12.04 -24.47 10.75
N SER A 37 -11.05 -25.36 10.70
CA SER A 37 -11.16 -26.71 10.14
C SER A 37 -11.54 -27.77 11.16
N ASP A 38 -11.51 -27.44 12.45
CA ASP A 38 -11.90 -28.31 13.55
C ASP A 38 -13.43 -28.50 13.60
N PRO A 39 -13.94 -29.75 13.46
CA PRO A 39 -15.36 -30.03 13.61
C PRO A 39 -15.93 -29.68 14.99
N GLU A 40 -15.14 -29.78 16.06
CA GLU A 40 -15.57 -29.45 17.42
C GLU A 40 -15.76 -27.94 17.59
N MET A 41 -15.07 -27.12 16.80
CA MET A 41 -15.22 -25.67 16.81
C MET A 41 -16.47 -25.17 16.06
N ARG A 42 -17.06 -26.01 15.21
CA ARG A 42 -18.17 -25.62 14.32
C ARG A 42 -19.37 -25.02 15.06
N PRO A 43 -19.88 -25.59 16.18
CA PRO A 43 -21.02 -25.02 16.90
C PRO A 43 -20.73 -23.63 17.49
N TYR A 44 -19.49 -23.38 17.95
CA TYR A 44 -19.10 -22.07 18.48
C TYR A 44 -18.94 -21.03 17.36
N LEU A 45 -18.36 -21.45 16.23
CA LEU A 45 -18.19 -20.62 15.05
C LEU A 45 -19.56 -20.22 14.46
N GLU A 46 -20.54 -21.11 14.48
CA GLU A 46 -21.92 -20.82 14.05
C GLU A 46 -22.58 -19.79 14.96
N GLN A 47 -22.43 -19.90 16.29
CA GLN A 47 -22.90 -18.87 17.23
C GLN A 47 -22.23 -17.51 17.01
N TYR A 48 -20.91 -17.50 16.74
CA TYR A 48 -20.21 -16.27 16.41
C TYR A 48 -20.70 -15.66 15.10
N TYR A 49 -20.91 -16.47 14.06
CA TYR A 49 -21.46 -16.04 12.78
C TYR A 49 -22.83 -15.38 12.97
N GLU A 50 -23.74 -16.00 13.72
CA GLU A 50 -25.06 -15.41 14.00
C GLU A 50 -24.93 -14.09 14.78
N LYS A 51 -24.07 -14.02 15.80
CA LYS A 51 -23.77 -12.76 16.51
C LYS A 51 -23.24 -11.67 15.56
N ALA A 52 -22.30 -12.03 14.68
CA ALA A 52 -21.63 -11.07 13.80
C ALA A 52 -22.57 -10.47 12.76
N TYR A 53 -23.53 -11.27 12.26
CA TYR A 53 -24.49 -10.83 11.24
C TYR A 53 -25.85 -10.38 11.82
N ALA A 54 -26.13 -10.59 13.11
CA ALA A 54 -27.36 -10.13 13.76
C ALA A 54 -27.69 -8.64 13.50
N PRO A 55 -26.75 -7.68 13.61
CA PRO A 55 -27.04 -6.27 13.33
C PRO A 55 -27.48 -6.01 11.88
N MET A 56 -26.93 -6.76 10.92
CA MET A 56 -27.33 -6.65 9.52
C MET A 56 -28.72 -7.25 9.30
N ARG A 57 -29.02 -8.39 9.92
CA ARG A 57 -30.36 -9.00 9.85
C ARG A 57 -31.41 -8.09 10.50
N GLU A 58 -31.10 -7.46 11.63
CA GLU A 58 -31.96 -6.46 12.28
C GLU A 58 -32.19 -5.25 11.37
N ARG A 59 -31.13 -4.77 10.69
CA ARG A 59 -31.25 -3.67 9.72
C ARG A 59 -32.15 -4.05 8.55
N ILE A 60 -31.96 -5.24 7.97
CA ILE A 60 -32.80 -5.75 6.87
C ILE A 60 -34.26 -5.85 7.31
N ALA A 61 -34.52 -6.37 8.51
CA ALA A 61 -35.88 -6.45 9.06
C ALA A 61 -36.52 -5.06 9.17
N ALA A 62 -35.81 -4.08 9.71
CA ALA A 62 -36.29 -2.70 9.81
C ALA A 62 -36.53 -2.05 8.43
N MET A 63 -35.76 -2.42 7.41
CA MET A 63 -35.97 -1.94 6.03
C MET A 63 -37.21 -2.53 5.35
N ARG A 64 -37.67 -3.69 5.83
CA ARG A 64 -38.88 -4.37 5.33
C ARG A 64 -40.16 -3.88 6.02
N GLU A 65 -40.05 -3.02 7.04
CA GLU A 65 -41.21 -2.40 7.69
C GLU A 65 -41.85 -1.32 6.79
N ASP A 66 -43.19 -1.23 6.84
CA ASP A 66 -43.95 -0.25 6.06
C ASP A 66 -43.53 1.18 6.41
N GLY A 67 -43.25 2.00 5.38
CA GLY A 67 -42.83 3.40 5.54
C GLY A 67 -41.31 3.61 5.59
N TYR A 68 -40.50 2.57 5.38
CA TYR A 68 -39.05 2.70 5.29
C TYR A 68 -38.61 3.63 4.15
N THR A 69 -37.73 4.59 4.46
CA THR A 69 -37.12 5.48 3.46
C THR A 69 -35.62 5.19 3.36
N PRO A 70 -35.11 4.77 2.18
CA PRO A 70 -33.69 4.51 1.96
C PRO A 70 -32.83 5.71 2.31
N LYS A 71 -31.71 5.47 2.98
CA LYS A 71 -30.77 6.53 3.33
C LYS A 71 -30.00 6.99 2.10
N THR A 72 -29.74 8.29 2.06
CA THR A 72 -28.82 8.89 1.11
C THR A 72 -27.51 9.19 1.84
N LEU A 73 -26.41 8.65 1.33
CA LEU A 73 -25.06 8.85 1.84
C LEU A 73 -24.36 9.87 0.95
N GLN A 74 -23.84 10.94 1.54
CA GLN A 74 -22.87 11.78 0.84
C GLN A 74 -21.49 11.15 1.00
N THR A 75 -20.82 10.93 -0.12
CA THR A 75 -19.43 10.48 -0.15
C THR A 75 -18.50 11.70 -0.01
N GLU A 76 -17.27 11.48 0.46
CA GLU A 76 -16.30 12.55 0.74
C GLU A 76 -15.91 13.38 -0.50
N ASP A 77 -16.11 12.84 -1.70
CA ASP A 77 -15.93 13.48 -3.00
C ASP A 77 -17.14 14.33 -3.46
N GLY A 78 -18.16 14.49 -2.60
CA GLY A 78 -19.40 15.21 -2.92
C GLY A 78 -20.40 14.39 -3.74
N GLY A 79 -20.11 13.10 -3.97
CA GLY A 79 -21.03 12.15 -4.57
C GLY A 79 -22.22 11.83 -3.66
N VAL A 80 -23.27 11.30 -4.27
CA VAL A 80 -24.49 10.90 -3.59
C VAL A 80 -24.73 9.42 -3.88
N ALA A 81 -24.61 8.57 -2.86
CA ALA A 81 -24.94 7.15 -2.93
C ALA A 81 -26.29 6.89 -2.25
N GLN A 82 -27.14 6.08 -2.87
CA GLN A 82 -28.34 5.57 -2.21
C GLN A 82 -28.05 4.23 -1.54
N GLU A 83 -28.66 4.03 -0.39
CA GLU A 83 -28.69 2.74 0.29
C GLU A 83 -29.37 1.69 -0.59
N ILE A 84 -28.74 0.52 -0.69
CA ILE A 84 -29.26 -0.63 -1.44
C ILE A 84 -30.54 -1.18 -0.79
N SER A 85 -31.31 -1.96 -1.53
CA SER A 85 -32.55 -2.58 -1.02
C SER A 85 -32.29 -3.66 0.05
N ALA A 86 -33.32 -3.97 0.84
CA ALA A 86 -33.27 -5.03 1.85
C ALA A 86 -32.87 -6.40 1.26
N ASP A 87 -33.36 -6.73 0.06
CA ASP A 87 -33.03 -7.98 -0.62
C ASP A 87 -31.59 -8.01 -1.13
N GLN A 88 -31.06 -6.85 -1.53
CA GLN A 88 -29.63 -6.72 -1.87
C GLN A 88 -28.75 -6.88 -0.63
N TYR A 89 -29.14 -6.31 0.52
CA TYR A 89 -28.42 -6.56 1.78
C TYR A 89 -28.46 -8.04 2.19
N GLU A 90 -29.62 -8.67 2.13
CA GLU A 90 -29.76 -10.10 2.46
C GLU A 90 -28.88 -10.97 1.54
N ALA A 91 -28.86 -10.67 0.24
CA ALA A 91 -28.03 -11.40 -0.72
C ALA A 91 -26.51 -11.23 -0.50
N MET A 92 -26.09 -10.18 0.24
CA MET A 92 -24.68 -9.96 0.61
C MET A 92 -24.25 -10.75 1.84
N ILE A 93 -25.19 -11.27 2.64
CA ILE A 93 -24.86 -12.11 3.80
C ILE A 93 -24.55 -13.53 3.28
N PRO A 94 -23.29 -13.99 3.34
CA PRO A 94 -22.98 -15.37 2.98
C PRO A 94 -23.63 -16.33 3.98
N ASP A 95 -24.05 -17.51 3.53
CA ASP A 95 -24.39 -18.60 4.45
C ASP A 95 -23.17 -19.02 5.31
N PHE A 96 -23.44 -19.74 6.41
CA PHE A 96 -22.39 -20.11 7.37
C PHE A 96 -21.24 -20.88 6.72
N ASP A 97 -21.52 -21.82 5.82
CA ASP A 97 -20.48 -22.63 5.18
C ASP A 97 -19.60 -21.78 4.24
N LYS A 98 -20.19 -20.88 3.46
CA LYS A 98 -19.43 -19.93 2.63
C LYS A 98 -18.63 -18.95 3.48
N TRP A 99 -19.20 -18.48 4.59
CA TRP A 99 -18.48 -17.63 5.53
C TRP A 99 -17.27 -18.36 6.11
N LEU A 100 -17.46 -19.60 6.58
CA LEU A 100 -16.42 -20.44 7.17
C LEU A 100 -15.31 -20.75 6.15
N GLU A 101 -15.69 -21.07 4.92
CA GLU A 101 -14.73 -21.27 3.82
C GLU A 101 -13.92 -20.01 3.54
N GLY A 102 -14.56 -18.83 3.53
CA GLY A 102 -13.87 -17.55 3.41
C GLY A 102 -12.87 -17.31 4.54
N GLN A 103 -13.23 -17.64 5.79
CA GLN A 103 -12.31 -17.53 6.94
C GLN A 103 -11.06 -18.40 6.78
N LYS A 104 -11.16 -19.56 6.12
CA LYS A 104 -10.04 -20.48 5.86
C LYS A 104 -9.15 -20.01 4.73
N THR A 105 -9.75 -19.61 3.61
CA THR A 105 -9.02 -19.48 2.34
C THR A 105 -8.69 -18.05 1.94
N ILE A 106 -9.56 -17.10 2.28
CA ILE A 106 -9.48 -15.72 1.79
C ILE A 106 -8.95 -14.79 2.89
N ILE A 107 -9.52 -14.90 4.08
CA ILE A 107 -9.23 -13.97 5.19
C ILE A 107 -7.74 -13.96 5.59
N PRO A 108 -6.99 -15.08 5.63
CA PRO A 108 -5.56 -15.04 5.95
C PRO A 108 -4.75 -14.16 4.99
N GLY A 109 -4.95 -14.34 3.68
CA GLY A 109 -4.28 -13.50 2.67
C GLY A 109 -4.67 -12.02 2.76
N LEU A 110 -5.94 -11.73 3.09
CA LEU A 110 -6.37 -10.35 3.34
C LEU A 110 -5.69 -9.76 4.59
N ARG A 111 -5.54 -10.54 5.65
CA ARG A 111 -4.85 -10.12 6.88
C ARG A 111 -3.38 -9.79 6.62
N ASP A 112 -2.70 -10.63 5.84
CA ASP A 112 -1.31 -10.40 5.45
C ASP A 112 -1.18 -9.15 4.59
N SER A 113 -2.14 -8.92 3.68
CA SER A 113 -2.13 -7.75 2.80
C SER A 113 -2.20 -6.42 3.57
N VAL A 114 -2.94 -6.38 4.69
CA VAL A 114 -3.03 -5.18 5.54
C VAL A 114 -1.69 -4.90 6.23
N ASP A 115 -0.98 -5.94 6.67
CA ASP A 115 0.34 -5.76 7.28
C ASP A 115 1.38 -5.32 6.25
N ILE A 116 1.41 -5.95 5.08
CA ILE A 116 2.28 -5.54 3.96
C ILE A 116 2.02 -4.08 3.57
N PHE A 117 0.75 -3.66 3.51
CA PHE A 117 0.39 -2.28 3.21
C PHE A 117 0.91 -1.32 4.28
N ARG A 118 0.76 -1.66 5.57
CA ARG A 118 1.30 -0.89 6.70
C ARG A 118 2.82 -0.77 6.62
N GLU A 119 3.53 -1.87 6.41
CA GLU A 119 4.99 -1.89 6.28
C GLU A 119 5.48 -1.09 5.07
N SER A 120 4.75 -1.15 3.96
CA SER A 120 5.05 -0.34 2.77
C SER A 120 4.87 1.15 3.04
N ALA A 121 3.79 1.55 3.72
CA ALA A 121 3.55 2.94 4.09
C ALA A 121 4.62 3.46 5.05
N GLN A 122 5.04 2.65 6.03
CA GLN A 122 6.14 3.00 6.94
C GLN A 122 7.45 3.19 6.19
N ARG A 123 7.82 2.23 5.33
CA ARG A 123 9.03 2.34 4.49
C ARG A 123 9.02 3.58 3.59
N HIS A 124 7.85 4.00 3.12
CA HIS A 124 7.72 5.20 2.31
C HIS A 124 8.00 6.47 3.13
N VAL A 125 7.45 6.57 4.35
CA VAL A 125 7.76 7.68 5.27
C VAL A 125 9.25 7.69 5.60
N ASP A 126 9.82 6.55 6.00
CA ASP A 126 11.25 6.44 6.33
C ASP A 126 12.14 6.84 5.15
N TYR A 127 11.75 6.44 3.93
CA TYR A 127 12.44 6.82 2.71
C TYR A 127 12.41 8.35 2.53
N LEU A 128 11.25 9.00 2.64
CA LEU A 128 11.14 10.46 2.48
C LEU A 128 11.90 11.20 3.59
N GLU A 129 11.85 10.74 4.84
CA GLU A 129 12.59 11.35 5.94
C GLU A 129 14.11 11.23 5.74
N LYS A 130 14.59 10.08 5.26
CA LYS A 130 16.00 9.88 4.92
C LYS A 130 16.45 10.73 3.73
N HIS A 131 15.58 10.96 2.76
CA HIS A 131 15.89 11.65 1.51
C HIS A 131 15.29 13.07 1.46
N HIS A 132 15.45 13.82 2.55
CA HIS A 132 15.03 15.21 2.66
C HIS A 132 15.80 16.13 1.68
N PRO A 133 15.34 17.37 1.42
CA PRO A 133 15.94 18.25 0.41
C PRO A 133 17.45 18.47 0.57
N ASP A 134 17.93 18.54 1.81
CA ASP A 134 19.35 18.76 2.12
C ASP A 134 20.17 17.46 2.20
N SER A 135 19.58 16.30 1.93
CA SER A 135 20.33 15.06 1.77
C SER A 135 21.01 15.03 0.39
N GLN A 136 22.12 14.31 0.28
CA GLN A 136 22.74 14.05 -1.02
C GLN A 136 21.72 13.43 -1.99
N SER A 137 21.78 13.85 -3.25
CA SER A 137 20.97 13.27 -4.31
C SER A 137 21.60 11.98 -4.83
N ASP A 138 20.75 11.12 -5.39
CA ASP A 138 21.20 9.89 -6.04
C ASP A 138 21.71 10.15 -7.46
N VAL A 139 21.85 11.40 -7.89
CA VAL A 139 22.29 11.77 -9.24
C VAL A 139 23.79 11.44 -9.38
N ARG A 140 24.16 10.76 -10.48
CA ARG A 140 25.55 10.39 -10.81
C ARG A 140 26.06 10.97 -12.11
N ALA A 141 25.16 11.37 -13.02
CA ALA A 141 25.54 12.16 -14.18
C ALA A 141 24.43 13.10 -14.62
N VAL A 142 24.81 14.26 -15.15
CA VAL A 142 23.90 15.24 -15.76
C VAL A 142 24.38 15.57 -17.16
N PHE A 143 23.44 15.59 -18.09
CA PHE A 143 23.63 15.98 -19.48
C PHE A 143 22.98 17.33 -19.69
N SER A 144 23.75 18.31 -20.13
CA SER A 144 23.28 19.69 -20.26
C SER A 144 23.86 20.39 -21.48
N ASN A 145 23.21 21.48 -21.89
CA ASN A 145 23.72 22.42 -22.88
C ASN A 145 23.54 23.83 -22.31
N GLY A 146 24.61 24.39 -21.75
CA GLY A 146 24.54 25.60 -20.94
C GLY A 146 23.65 25.42 -19.71
N ASP A 147 22.69 26.33 -19.50
CA ASP A 147 21.74 26.25 -18.38
C ASP A 147 20.57 25.30 -18.62
N GLN A 148 20.56 24.59 -19.75
CA GLN A 148 19.46 23.70 -20.09
C GLN A 148 19.81 22.24 -19.81
N ILE A 149 19.06 21.62 -18.90
CA ILE A 149 19.14 20.18 -18.66
C ILE A 149 18.53 19.40 -19.84
N LEU A 150 19.22 18.34 -20.27
CA LEU A 150 18.78 17.40 -21.31
C LEU A 150 18.35 16.07 -20.67
N GLY A 151 19.03 15.66 -19.61
CA GLY A 151 18.69 14.49 -18.82
C GLY A 151 19.72 14.25 -17.74
N TYR A 152 19.49 13.23 -16.92
CA TYR A 152 20.40 12.85 -15.85
C TYR A 152 20.24 11.37 -15.51
N LEU A 153 21.22 10.83 -14.81
CA LEU A 153 21.27 9.43 -14.37
C LEU A 153 21.31 9.36 -12.85
N TYR A 154 20.54 8.44 -12.29
CA TYR A 154 20.63 8.06 -10.89
C TYR A 154 21.72 6.99 -10.67
N GLU A 155 22.10 6.77 -9.42
CA GLU A 155 23.07 5.76 -8.98
C GLU A 155 22.70 4.34 -9.40
N ASN A 156 21.40 4.02 -9.41
CA ASN A 156 20.89 2.74 -9.90
C ASN A 156 21.03 2.57 -11.43
N GLY A 157 21.45 3.61 -12.16
CA GLY A 157 21.60 3.66 -13.61
C GLY A 157 20.32 4.04 -14.36
N GLU A 158 19.23 4.38 -13.66
CA GLU A 158 18.01 4.86 -14.27
C GLU A 158 18.22 6.26 -14.87
N MET A 159 17.70 6.45 -16.09
CA MET A 159 17.86 7.69 -16.84
C MET A 159 16.55 8.47 -16.91
N VAL A 160 16.62 9.75 -16.54
CA VAL A 160 15.56 10.72 -16.79
C VAL A 160 15.96 11.58 -17.98
N THR A 161 15.03 11.79 -18.91
CA THR A 161 15.23 12.61 -20.11
C THR A 161 14.17 13.69 -20.19
N HIS A 162 14.57 14.91 -20.51
CA HIS A 162 13.67 16.01 -20.85
C HIS A 162 13.38 16.01 -22.35
N ASP A 163 12.36 16.75 -22.77
CA ASP A 163 11.91 16.78 -24.18
C ASP A 163 13.04 17.03 -25.18
N ARG A 164 13.92 17.99 -24.87
CA ARG A 164 15.07 18.33 -25.72
C ARG A 164 16.23 17.33 -25.66
N GLY A 165 16.25 16.43 -24.66
CA GLY A 165 17.22 15.34 -24.50
C GLY A 165 16.64 13.95 -24.79
N SER A 166 15.44 13.85 -25.35
CA SER A 166 14.75 12.58 -25.62
C SER A 166 15.60 11.60 -26.47
N HIS A 167 16.41 12.11 -27.39
CA HIS A 167 17.33 11.33 -28.22
C HIS A 167 18.41 10.57 -27.39
N LEU A 168 18.73 11.04 -26.18
CA LEU A 168 19.70 10.38 -25.30
C LEU A 168 19.19 9.04 -24.78
N ARG A 169 17.87 8.79 -24.82
CA ARG A 169 17.26 7.51 -24.41
C ARG A 169 17.81 6.31 -25.19
N THR A 170 18.27 6.51 -26.43
CA THR A 170 18.88 5.43 -27.22
C THR A 170 20.09 4.81 -26.53
N TYR A 171 20.87 5.56 -25.74
CA TYR A 171 21.99 5.00 -24.96
C TYR A 171 21.50 4.16 -23.79
N SER A 172 20.39 4.56 -23.16
CA SER A 172 19.71 3.76 -22.14
C SER A 172 19.27 2.41 -22.73
N ASP A 173 18.61 2.42 -23.90
CA ASP A 173 18.16 1.20 -24.58
C ASP A 173 19.34 0.29 -24.99
N GLN A 174 20.48 0.87 -25.35
CA GLN A 174 21.68 0.10 -25.66
C GLN A 174 22.30 -0.51 -24.40
N ALA A 175 22.35 0.23 -23.29
CA ALA A 175 22.81 -0.29 -22.01
C ALA A 175 21.93 -1.45 -21.52
N ASP A 176 20.62 -1.37 -21.72
CA ASP A 176 19.67 -2.45 -21.45
C ASP A 176 19.97 -3.71 -22.28
N LYS A 177 20.24 -3.57 -23.58
CA LYS A 177 20.62 -4.69 -24.45
C LYS A 177 21.92 -5.36 -24.02
N LEU A 178 22.81 -4.60 -23.39
CA LEU A 178 24.07 -5.10 -22.84
C LEU A 178 23.92 -5.66 -21.41
N GLY A 179 22.73 -5.57 -20.81
CA GLY A 179 22.47 -6.02 -19.44
C GLY A 179 23.16 -5.17 -18.36
N LEU A 180 23.54 -3.92 -18.68
CA LEU A 180 24.24 -3.04 -17.75
C LEU A 180 23.29 -2.47 -16.68
N ARG A 181 23.78 -2.35 -15.45
CA ARG A 181 23.05 -1.82 -14.29
C ARG A 181 23.97 -1.02 -13.36
N GLY A 182 23.39 -0.18 -12.50
CA GLY A 182 24.13 0.60 -11.51
C GLY A 182 25.25 1.43 -12.14
N GLN A 183 26.40 1.50 -11.48
CA GLN A 183 27.55 2.28 -11.94
C GLN A 183 28.02 1.90 -13.35
N ALA A 184 28.03 0.62 -13.70
CA ALA A 184 28.47 0.18 -15.04
C ALA A 184 27.57 0.74 -16.16
N ARG A 185 26.28 0.92 -15.87
CA ARG A 185 25.34 1.59 -16.78
C ARG A 185 25.60 3.09 -16.84
N VAL A 186 25.83 3.72 -15.69
CA VAL A 186 26.15 5.16 -15.62
C VAL A 186 27.38 5.48 -16.45
N ASP A 187 28.46 4.72 -16.26
CA ASP A 187 29.73 4.91 -16.96
C ASP A 187 29.55 4.77 -18.47
N TYR A 188 28.89 3.68 -18.90
CA TYR A 188 28.62 3.42 -20.32
C TYR A 188 27.85 4.56 -20.99
N ILE A 189 26.72 4.99 -20.40
CA ILE A 189 25.87 6.02 -21.00
C ILE A 189 26.60 7.36 -21.03
N ALA A 190 27.24 7.75 -19.94
CA ALA A 190 27.94 9.03 -19.86
C ALA A 190 29.17 9.09 -20.80
N ASP A 191 29.93 8.00 -20.94
CA ASP A 191 31.04 7.93 -21.90
C ASP A 191 30.54 7.96 -23.35
N ALA A 192 29.47 7.24 -23.65
CA ALA A 192 28.90 7.21 -24.99
C ALA A 192 28.37 8.60 -25.42
N ILE A 193 27.64 9.28 -24.55
CA ILE A 193 27.13 10.64 -24.82
C ILE A 193 28.29 11.63 -24.96
N SER A 194 29.27 11.60 -24.05
CA SER A 194 30.44 12.50 -24.12
C SER A 194 31.25 12.31 -25.40
N ARG A 195 31.36 11.06 -25.90
CA ARG A 195 32.06 10.76 -27.15
C ARG A 195 31.27 11.21 -28.37
N ASP A 196 29.96 10.97 -28.37
CA ASP A 196 29.13 11.13 -29.57
C ASP A 196 28.63 12.59 -29.73
N TYR A 197 28.59 13.38 -28.65
CA TYR A 197 28.12 14.77 -28.65
C TYR A 197 29.11 15.74 -28.00
N SER A 198 29.87 16.47 -28.80
CA SER A 198 30.81 17.50 -28.31
C SER A 198 30.15 18.76 -27.75
N SER A 199 28.86 18.99 -28.04
CA SER A 199 28.09 20.15 -27.57
C SER A 199 27.29 19.88 -26.30
N ILE A 200 27.40 18.68 -25.72
CA ILE A 200 26.72 18.32 -24.47
C ILE A 200 27.76 18.28 -23.37
N ASP A 201 27.54 19.10 -22.34
CA ASP A 201 28.31 19.05 -21.11
C ASP A 201 27.84 17.86 -20.28
N VAL A 202 28.79 16.99 -19.91
CA VAL A 202 28.57 15.82 -19.07
C VAL A 202 29.22 16.06 -17.71
N SER A 203 28.38 16.37 -16.71
CA SER A 203 28.83 16.47 -15.32
C SER A 203 28.68 15.11 -14.65
N ARG A 204 29.73 14.63 -13.97
CA ARG A 204 29.73 13.35 -13.27
C ARG A 204 29.88 13.58 -11.77
N TYR A 205 29.19 12.75 -11.00
CA TYR A 205 29.19 12.79 -9.55
C TYR A 205 29.44 11.40 -8.95
N ASP A 206 30.00 11.40 -7.75
CA ASP A 206 30.18 10.27 -6.86
C ASP A 206 29.53 10.55 -5.50
N ASP A 207 29.66 9.61 -4.57
CA ASP A 207 29.06 9.71 -3.23
C ASP A 207 29.63 10.87 -2.40
N GLN A 208 30.74 11.49 -2.79
CA GLN A 208 31.39 12.58 -2.06
C GLN A 208 31.04 13.97 -2.60
N ASN A 209 30.72 14.07 -3.90
CA ASN A 209 30.51 15.34 -4.59
C ASN A 209 29.13 15.49 -5.24
N ALA A 210 28.24 14.50 -5.12
CA ALA A 210 26.88 14.63 -5.57
C ALA A 210 26.19 15.82 -4.88
N PRO A 211 25.50 16.70 -5.63
CA PRO A 211 24.76 17.80 -5.03
C PRO A 211 23.65 17.26 -4.14
N THR A 212 23.25 18.05 -3.15
CA THR A 212 22.00 17.80 -2.43
C THR A 212 20.82 17.86 -3.37
N ARG A 213 19.69 17.26 -2.97
CA ARG A 213 18.44 17.31 -3.75
C ARG A 213 17.97 18.76 -3.98
N ARG A 214 18.15 19.63 -2.98
CA ARG A 214 17.89 21.06 -3.06
C ARG A 214 18.81 21.73 -4.07
N GLU A 215 20.13 21.59 -3.94
CA GLU A 215 21.10 22.22 -4.87
C GLU A 215 20.87 21.77 -6.31
N PHE A 216 20.58 20.47 -6.51
CA PHE A 216 20.23 19.96 -7.83
C PHE A 216 18.97 20.61 -8.39
N SER A 217 17.92 20.72 -7.58
CA SER A 217 16.65 21.31 -8.03
C SER A 217 16.76 22.81 -8.26
N GLU A 218 17.42 23.56 -7.38
CA GLU A 218 17.63 25.00 -7.54
C GLU A 218 18.46 25.32 -8.79
N ARG A 219 19.42 24.43 -9.14
CA ARG A 219 20.23 24.60 -10.35
C ARG A 219 19.43 24.41 -11.64
N TRP A 220 18.57 23.37 -11.69
CA TRP A 220 17.95 22.93 -12.94
C TRP A 220 16.45 23.25 -13.06
N TYR A 221 15.79 23.53 -11.94
CA TYR A 221 14.36 23.84 -11.83
C TYR A 221 14.14 25.01 -10.86
N PRO A 222 14.60 26.23 -11.21
CA PRO A 222 14.61 27.38 -10.29
C PRO A 222 13.21 27.84 -9.84
N ASP A 223 12.15 27.50 -10.58
CA ASP A 223 10.77 27.82 -10.24
C ASP A 223 10.10 26.73 -9.36
N HIS A 224 10.82 25.68 -8.99
CA HIS A 224 10.30 24.59 -8.17
C HIS A 224 10.57 24.82 -6.68
N ASP A 225 9.51 24.97 -5.89
CA ASP A 225 9.60 24.99 -4.43
C ASP A 225 9.82 23.57 -3.88
N VAL A 226 11.09 23.23 -3.66
CA VAL A 226 11.53 21.92 -3.15
C VAL A 226 10.99 21.65 -1.75
N ASP A 227 10.92 22.68 -0.91
CA ASP A 227 10.46 22.53 0.47
C ASP A 227 8.96 22.26 0.52
N GLN A 228 8.19 23.03 -0.25
CA GLN A 228 6.74 22.82 -0.34
C GLN A 228 6.43 21.42 -0.90
N GLY A 229 7.10 21.02 -1.99
CA GLY A 229 6.92 19.69 -2.59
C GLY A 229 7.28 18.57 -1.61
N TYR A 230 8.39 18.70 -0.89
CA TYR A 230 8.81 17.74 0.12
C TYR A 230 7.81 17.64 1.28
N GLN A 231 7.38 18.77 1.84
CA GLN A 231 6.45 18.80 2.97
C GLN A 231 5.08 18.23 2.59
N ALA A 232 4.58 18.54 1.39
CA ALA A 232 3.33 17.98 0.87
C ALA A 232 3.42 16.45 0.75
N ASN A 233 4.48 15.94 0.12
CA ASN A 233 4.70 14.49 -0.05
C ASN A 233 4.86 13.77 1.30
N LEU A 234 5.62 14.35 2.23
CA LEU A 234 5.81 13.77 3.56
C LEU A 234 4.51 13.76 4.38
N GLN A 235 3.72 14.83 4.28
CA GLN A 235 2.41 14.91 4.93
C GLN A 235 1.44 13.86 4.37
N GLU A 236 1.39 13.70 3.04
CA GLU A 236 0.58 12.67 2.40
C GLU A 236 1.01 11.27 2.84
N ALA A 237 2.31 10.97 2.80
CA ALA A 237 2.86 9.68 3.23
C ALA A 237 2.52 9.36 4.69
N ARG A 238 2.63 10.34 5.59
CA ARG A 238 2.24 10.19 7.01
C ARG A 238 0.74 9.98 7.17
N SER A 239 -0.10 10.64 6.37
CA SER A 239 -1.54 10.41 6.36
C SER A 239 -1.89 9.00 5.88
N GLN A 240 -1.20 8.50 4.86
CA GLN A 240 -1.37 7.12 4.38
C GLN A 240 -0.93 6.09 5.43
N LEU A 241 0.19 6.33 6.12
CA LEU A 241 0.64 5.50 7.23
C LEU A 241 -0.39 5.47 8.36
N ALA A 242 -0.90 6.62 8.80
CA ALA A 242 -1.91 6.68 9.85
C ALA A 242 -3.18 5.89 9.47
N ALA A 243 -3.62 5.98 8.21
CA ALA A 243 -4.74 5.19 7.70
C ALA A 243 -4.43 3.68 7.69
N ALA A 244 -3.21 3.29 7.32
CA ALA A 244 -2.77 1.89 7.32
C ALA A 244 -2.71 1.32 8.75
N GLU A 245 -2.18 2.09 9.71
CA GLU A 245 -2.11 1.72 11.12
C GLU A 245 -3.51 1.56 11.73
N GLU A 246 -4.45 2.44 11.39
CA GLU A 246 -5.84 2.31 11.84
C GLU A 246 -6.49 1.03 11.30
N ARG A 247 -6.31 0.72 10.00
CA ARG A 247 -6.80 -0.54 9.42
C ARG A 247 -6.20 -1.77 10.11
N TYR A 248 -4.90 -1.74 10.35
CA TYR A 248 -4.21 -2.81 11.07
C TYR A 248 -4.75 -2.97 12.49
N ARG A 249 -4.94 -1.87 13.23
CA ARG A 249 -5.53 -1.88 14.58
C ARG A 249 -6.94 -2.45 14.59
N GLN A 250 -7.78 -2.05 13.65
CA GLN A 250 -9.14 -2.57 13.50
C GLN A 250 -9.13 -4.07 13.22
N GLN A 251 -8.25 -4.56 12.34
CA GLN A 251 -8.08 -6.00 12.09
C GLN A 251 -7.69 -6.74 13.38
N GLN A 252 -6.72 -6.25 14.15
CA GLN A 252 -6.31 -6.88 15.41
C GLN A 252 -7.43 -6.87 16.45
N SER A 253 -8.20 -5.78 16.53
CA SER A 253 -9.38 -5.69 17.40
C SER A 253 -10.43 -6.73 17.03
N ASN A 254 -10.74 -6.89 15.73
CA ASN A 254 -11.72 -7.86 15.26
C ASN A 254 -11.31 -9.30 15.56
N ILE A 255 -10.01 -9.63 15.39
CA ILE A 255 -9.46 -10.93 15.75
C ILE A 255 -9.58 -11.16 17.26
N THR A 256 -9.24 -10.16 18.06
CA THR A 256 -9.31 -10.25 19.53
C THR A 256 -10.75 -10.43 20.01
N GLU A 257 -11.71 -9.70 19.45
CA GLU A 257 -13.12 -9.83 19.81
C GLU A 257 -13.65 -11.24 19.53
N MET A 258 -13.39 -11.77 18.33
CA MET A 258 -13.76 -13.13 17.96
C MET A 258 -13.13 -14.15 18.93
N HIS A 259 -11.86 -13.95 19.28
CA HIS A 259 -11.16 -14.80 20.24
C HIS A 259 -11.82 -14.83 21.61
N SER A 260 -12.03 -13.66 22.21
CA SER A 260 -12.65 -13.56 23.52
C SER A 260 -14.06 -14.12 23.53
N TYR A 261 -14.81 -13.96 22.43
CA TYR A 261 -16.14 -14.51 22.32
C TYR A 261 -16.14 -16.04 22.27
N LEU A 262 -15.32 -16.66 21.41
CA LEU A 262 -15.26 -18.12 21.30
C LEU A 262 -14.75 -18.78 22.60
N LEU A 263 -13.71 -18.21 23.22
CA LEU A 263 -13.23 -18.67 24.53
C LEU A 263 -14.34 -18.64 25.58
N GLY A 264 -15.07 -17.52 25.66
CA GLY A 264 -16.17 -17.38 26.61
C GLY A 264 -17.35 -18.32 26.36
N LEU A 265 -17.53 -18.84 25.13
CA LEU A 265 -18.51 -19.89 24.86
C LEU A 265 -18.01 -21.26 25.32
N MET A 266 -16.76 -21.62 25.01
CA MET A 266 -16.16 -22.90 25.40
C MET A 266 -16.07 -23.05 26.92
N GLU A 267 -15.71 -21.98 27.64
CA GLU A 267 -15.65 -21.98 29.10
C GLU A 267 -17.03 -22.20 29.77
N LYS A 268 -18.10 -21.68 29.16
CA LYS A 268 -19.47 -21.86 29.67
C LYS A 268 -19.95 -23.30 29.50
N GLU A 269 -19.57 -23.97 28.42
CA GLU A 269 -19.92 -25.37 28.18
C GLU A 269 -19.17 -26.32 29.12
N GLN A 270 -17.92 -26.02 29.46
CA GLN A 270 -17.16 -26.80 30.46
C GLN A 270 -17.71 -26.68 31.89
N GLN A 271 -18.53 -25.66 32.15
CA GLN A 271 -19.15 -25.40 33.46
C GLN A 271 -20.62 -25.87 33.54
N ALA A 272 -21.20 -26.33 32.43
CA ALA A 272 -22.57 -26.84 32.32
C ALA A 272 -22.62 -28.36 32.46
#